data_AF-Q709P8-F1
#
_entry.id   AF-Q709P8-F1
#
_cell.length_a   1.000
_cell.length_b   1.000
_cell.length_c   1.000
_cell.angle_alpha   90.00
_cell.angle_beta   90.00
_cell.angle_gamma   90.00
#
_symmetry.space_group_name_H-M   'P 1'
#
loop_
_entity.id
_entity.type
_entity.pdbx_description
1 polymer ?
#
loop_
_entity_poly.entity_id
_entity_poly.type
_entity_poly.pdbx_seq_one_letter_code
_entity_poly.pdbx_strand_id
1 'polypeptide(L)' 'MLKKTRLFFTALFFTALCAFSANANVIITGTRVIYPAGQKNVIVKLENNDDSAALVQAWIDNG' A
#
# COMPACT_ATOMS: atom_id res chain seq x y z
N MET A 1 27.53 13.45 29.19
CA MET A 1 26.11 13.12 28.90
C MET A 1 25.48 14.02 27.83
N LEU A 2 25.50 15.35 27.95
CA LEU A 2 24.79 16.26 27.01
C LEU A 2 25.12 16.10 25.51
N LYS A 3 26.36 15.78 25.13
CA LYS A 3 26.74 15.61 23.71
C LYS A 3 26.04 14.41 23.04
N LYS A 4 25.85 13.31 23.79
CA LYS A 4 25.16 12.11 23.28
C LYS A 4 23.66 12.35 23.10
N THR A 5 23.05 13.10 24.02
CA THR A 5 21.65 13.52 23.93
C THR A 5 21.42 14.44 22.73
N ARG A 6 22.31 15.42 22.48
CA ARG A 6 22.25 16.26 21.28
C ARG A 6 22.37 15.46 19.99
N LEU A 7 23.36 14.55 19.92
CA LEU A 7 23.54 13.67 18.75
C LEU A 7 22.30 12.81 18.49
N PHE A 8 21.66 12.29 19.55
CA PHE A 8 20.43 11.53 19.45
C PHE A 8 19.27 12.35 18.87
N PHE A 9 19.06 13.58 19.36
CA PHE A 9 18.01 14.46 18.82
C PHE A 9 18.28 14.90 17.38
N THR A 10 19.54 15.15 17.03
CA THR A 10 19.91 15.46 15.64
C THR A 10 19.66 14.27 14.71
N ALA A 11 20.00 13.06 15.14
CA ALA A 11 19.73 11.85 14.37
C ALA A 11 18.22 11.62 14.20
N LEU A 12 17.42 11.80 15.26
CA LEU A 12 15.97 11.67 15.20
C LEU A 12 15.33 12.66 14.22
N PHE A 13 15.78 13.92 14.24
CA PHE A 13 15.32 14.96 13.31
C PHE A 13 15.61 14.60 11.86
N PHE A 14 16.82 14.08 11.58
CA PHE A 14 17.17 13.63 10.23
C PHE A 14 16.34 12.42 9.76
N THR A 15 16.07 11.46 10.63
CA THR A 15 15.22 10.30 10.26
C THR A 15 13.79 10.73 9.93
N ALA A 16 13.23 11.69 10.67
CA ALA A 16 11.90 12.22 10.40
C ALA A 16 11.79 12.93 9.05
N LEU A 17 12.86 13.62 8.62
CA LEU A 17 12.92 14.28 7.30
C LEU A 17 12.97 13.30 6.13
N CYS A 18 13.42 12.06 6.37
CA CYS A 18 13.50 11.02 5.33
C CYS A 18 12.21 10.19 5.21
N ALA A 19 11.12 10.56 5.87
CA ALA A 19 9.85 9.84 5.73
C ALA A 19 9.21 10.16 4.37
N PHE A 20 9.02 9.12 3.54
CA PHE A 20 8.32 9.22 2.26
C PHE A 20 6.87 8.75 2.38
N SER A 21 5.95 9.45 1.72
CA SER A 21 4.56 8.99 1.57
C SER A 21 4.47 7.87 0.55
N ALA A 22 3.77 6.79 0.90
CA ALA A 22 3.36 5.79 -0.06
C ALA A 22 2.11 6.28 -0.81
N ASN A 23 2.17 6.33 -2.14
CA ASN A 23 1.01 6.65 -2.99
C ASN A 23 0.42 5.35 -3.54
N ALA A 24 -0.90 5.21 -3.44
CA ALA A 24 -1.64 4.10 -4.00
C ALA A 24 -2.73 4.66 -4.90
N ASN A 25 -2.89 4.06 -6.08
CA ASN A 25 -3.83 4.55 -7.08
C ASN A 25 -4.93 3.54 -7.42
N VAL A 26 -4.66 2.23 -7.28
CA VAL A 26 -5.62 1.18 -7.61
C VAL A 26 -6.38 0.74 -6.35
N ILE A 27 -7.70 0.86 -6.39
CA ILE A 27 -8.62 0.47 -5.32
C ILE A 27 -9.27 -0.86 -5.70
N ILE A 28 -9.20 -1.85 -4.80
CA ILE A 28 -9.98 -3.10 -4.88
C ILE A 28 -11.21 -2.96 -4.00
N THR A 29 -12.39 -3.27 -4.53
CA THR A 29 -13.62 -3.24 -3.71
C THR A 29 -13.62 -4.38 -2.69
N GLY A 30 -13.55 -4.04 -1.40
CA GLY A 30 -13.53 -4.99 -0.28
C GLY A 30 -12.17 -5.63 -0.02
N THR A 31 -12.09 -6.48 1.01
CA THR A 31 -10.84 -7.16 1.44
C THR A 31 -10.83 -8.66 1.15
N ARG A 32 -11.94 -9.19 0.63
CA ARG A 32 -12.12 -10.60 0.28
C ARG A 32 -13.10 -10.71 -0.88
N VAL A 33 -12.83 -11.67 -1.76
CA VAL A 33 -13.76 -12.13 -2.78
C VAL A 33 -14.24 -13.52 -2.38
N ILE A 34 -15.55 -13.71 -2.26
CA ILE A 34 -16.16 -15.02 -1.97
C ILE A 34 -16.60 -15.61 -3.31
N TYR A 35 -16.20 -16.84 -3.58
CA TYR A 35 -16.59 -17.58 -4.78
C TYR A 35 -17.76 -18.52 -4.44
N PRO A 36 -19.01 -18.21 -4.84
CA PRO A 36 -20.16 -19.03 -4.48
C PRO A 36 -20.13 -20.38 -5.20
N ALA A 37 -20.66 -21.43 -4.56
CA ALA A 37 -20.77 -22.74 -5.17
C ALA A 37 -21.61 -22.68 -6.45
N GLY A 38 -21.14 -23.36 -7.51
CA GLY A 38 -21.81 -23.42 -8.81
C GLY A 38 -21.61 -22.22 -9.73
N GLN A 39 -20.96 -21.15 -9.26
CA GLN A 39 -20.56 -20.05 -10.15
C GLN A 39 -19.31 -20.43 -10.96
N LYS A 40 -19.21 -19.93 -12.19
CA LYS A 40 -18.01 -20.12 -13.04
C LYS A 40 -17.01 -18.97 -12.93
N ASN A 41 -17.47 -17.81 -12.49
CA ASN A 41 -16.64 -16.63 -12.31
C ASN A 41 -17.23 -15.73 -11.23
N VAL A 42 -16.38 -14.84 -10.72
CA VAL A 42 -16.72 -13.71 -9.87
C VAL A 42 -15.99 -12.50 -10.40
N ILE A 43 -16.63 -11.32 -10.35
CA ILE A 43 -16.03 -10.08 -10.84
C ILE A 43 -15.32 -9.39 -9.67
N VAL A 44 -14.05 -9.06 -9.87
CA VAL A 44 -13.30 -8.20 -8.96
C VAL A 44 -13.20 -6.82 -9.59
N LYS A 45 -13.82 -5.83 -8.95
CA LYS A 45 -13.82 -4.45 -9.44
C LYS A 45 -12.55 -3.74 -8.97
N LEU A 46 -11.87 -3.11 -9.93
CA LEU A 46 -10.72 -2.24 -9.71
C LEU A 46 -11.10 -0.82 -10.14
N GLU A 47 -10.68 0.17 -9.36
CA GLU A 47 -10.86 1.59 -9.69
C GLU A 47 -9.52 2.31 -9.58
N ASN A 48 -9.23 3.18 -10.55
CA ASN A 48 -8.15 4.14 -10.51
C ASN A 48 -8.81 5.53 -10.55
N ASN A 49 -8.74 6.26 -9.44
CA ASN A 49 -9.41 7.54 -9.25
C ASN A 49 -8.43 8.73 -9.27
N ASP A 50 -7.17 8.49 -9.63
CA ASP A 50 -6.16 9.53 -9.80
C ASP A 50 -6.01 9.86 -11.29
N ASP A 51 -5.39 11.00 -11.59
CA ASP A 51 -5.17 11.47 -12.96
C ASP A 51 -4.06 10.69 -13.68
N SER A 52 -3.32 9.86 -12.94
CA SER A 52 -2.21 9.06 -13.44
C SER A 52 -2.65 7.67 -13.91
N ALA A 53 -2.15 7.22 -15.07
CA ALA A 53 -2.39 5.86 -15.55
C ALA A 53 -1.69 4.82 -14.66
N ALA A 54 -2.36 3.70 -14.39
CA ALA A 54 -1.81 2.60 -13.59
C ALA A 54 -1.75 1.29 -14.39
N LEU A 55 -0.64 0.56 -14.23
CA LEU A 55 -0.50 -0.81 -14.73
C LEU A 55 -0.85 -1.79 -13.62
N VAL A 56 -1.69 -2.77 -13.91
CA VAL A 56 -2.10 -3.80 -12.94
C VAL A 56 -1.74 -5.19 -13.46
N GLN A 57 -1.11 -5.98 -12.60
CA GLN A 57 -0.90 -7.41 -12.79
C GLN A 57 -1.48 -8.16 -11.60
N ALA A 58 -2.20 -9.25 -11.86
CA ALA A 58 -2.82 -10.07 -10.82
C ALA A 58 -2.39 -11.54 -10.96
N TRP A 59 -2.20 -12.20 -9.83
CA TRP A 59 -1.97 -13.65 -9.73
C TRP A 59 -2.75 -14.19 -8.53
N ILE A 60 -3.02 -15.49 -8.57
CA ILE A 60 -3.58 -16.24 -7.44
C ILE A 60 -2.46 -17.13 -6.93
N ASP A 61 -2.26 -17.14 -5.62
CA ASP A 61 -1.32 -18.02 -4.93
C ASP A 61 -2.09 -18.96 -3.98
N ASN A 62 -1.43 -20.01 -3.51
CA ASN A 62 -2.02 -21.02 -2.62
C ASN A 62 -2.05 -20.59 -1.14
N GLY A 63 -1.40 -19.47 -0.81
CA GLY A 63 -1.21 -18.99 0.56
C GLY A 63 0.16 -19.34 1.10
#